data_AF-A0A2G6FKQ8-F1
#
_entry.id   AF-A0A2G6FKQ8-F1
#
_cell.length_a   1.000
_cell.length_b   1.000
_cell.length_c   1.000
_cell.angle_alpha   90.00
_cell.angle_beta   90.00
_cell.angle_gamma   90.00
#
_symmetry.space_group_name_H-M   'P 1'
#
loop_
_entity.id
_entity.type
_entity.pdbx_description
1 polymer ?
#
loop_
_entity_poly.entity_id
_entity_poly.type
_entity_poly.pdbx_seq_one_letter_code
_entity_poly.pdbx_strand_id
1 'polypeptide(L)'
;MKNSSTKIWTIAASIAAFIVSLPLLTVFTVSFFSGESGAFQHLLSTVLPGYFIVTAKLACGVGCGVVLLGASTAWLVTAYDFPGRAVFNQLLIMPMAMPAYLIAIVYIELLDFAGPLQSALRTVFGW
;
A
#
# COMPACT_ATOMS: atom_id res chain seq x y z
N MET A 1 26.09 -28.36 22.90
CA MET A 1 24.65 -28.51 23.17
C MET A 1 23.81 -27.30 22.69
N LYS A 2 24.07 -26.73 21.50
CA LYS A 2 23.41 -25.49 21.01
C LYS A 2 22.28 -25.71 19.97
N ASN A 3 21.99 -26.97 19.62
CA ASN A 3 21.08 -27.32 18.50
C ASN A 3 19.61 -27.55 18.88
N SER A 4 19.25 -27.62 20.17
CA SER A 4 17.86 -27.91 20.57
C SER A 4 16.96 -26.66 20.50
N SER A 5 17.47 -25.51 20.95
CA SER A 5 16.73 -24.25 20.97
C SER A 5 16.41 -23.72 19.56
N THR A 6 17.34 -23.84 18.61
CA THR A 6 17.10 -23.49 17.20
C THR A 6 16.09 -24.42 16.54
N LYS A 7 16.13 -25.74 16.83
CA LYS A 7 15.15 -26.69 16.31
C LYS A 7 13.73 -26.38 16.79
N ILE A 8 13.56 -26.11 18.09
CA ILE A 8 12.25 -25.74 18.67
C ILE A 8 11.73 -24.45 18.03
N TRP A 9 12.60 -23.45 17.85
CA TRP A 9 12.23 -22.19 17.20
C TRP A 9 11.82 -22.39 15.73
N THR A 10 12.55 -23.20 14.96
CA THR A 10 12.18 -23.51 13.57
C THR A 10 10.88 -24.30 13.46
N ILE A 11 10.59 -25.18 14.41
CA ILE A 11 9.34 -25.95 14.44
C ILE A 11 8.18 -25.00 14.78
N ALA A 12 8.34 -24.15 15.79
CA ALA A 12 7.33 -23.16 16.15
C ALA A 12 7.06 -22.17 15.00
N ALA A 13 8.11 -21.67 14.34
CA ALA A 13 7.99 -20.80 13.17
C ALA A 13 7.30 -21.51 11.99
N SER A 14 7.62 -22.78 11.75
CA SER A 14 6.97 -23.58 10.70
C SER A 14 5.49 -23.80 10.99
N ILE A 15 5.12 -24.10 12.24
CA ILE A 15 3.71 -24.25 12.65
C ILE A 15 2.97 -22.93 12.49
N ALA A 16 3.55 -21.82 12.94
CA ALA A 16 2.96 -20.49 12.80
C ALA A 16 2.76 -20.12 11.32
N ALA A 17 3.78 -20.35 10.48
CA ALA A 17 3.69 -20.14 9.04
C ALA A 17 2.60 -21.00 8.41
N PHE A 18 2.48 -22.27 8.82
CA PHE A 18 1.43 -23.16 8.36
C PHE A 18 0.04 -22.63 8.72
N ILE A 19 -0.19 -22.25 9.98
CA ILE A 19 -1.47 -21.69 10.44
C ILE A 19 -1.84 -20.42 9.67
N VAL A 20 -0.88 -19.51 9.47
CA VAL A 20 -1.10 -18.27 8.70
C VAL A 20 -1.38 -18.55 7.22
N SER A 21 -0.83 -19.64 6.68
CA SER A 21 -1.07 -20.05 5.29
C SER A 21 -2.39 -20.79 5.08
N LEU A 22 -3.06 -21.28 6.12
CA LEU A 22 -4.33 -22.02 6.02
C LEU A 22 -5.38 -21.32 5.14
N PRO A 23 -5.71 -20.02 5.31
CA PRO A 23 -6.70 -19.36 4.45
C PRO A 23 -6.27 -19.26 2.98
N LEU A 24 -4.97 -19.19 2.70
CA LEU A 24 -4.49 -19.23 1.32
C LEU A 24 -4.63 -20.64 0.72
N LEU A 25 -4.33 -21.67 1.52
CA LEU A 25 -4.52 -23.06 1.14
C LEU A 25 -6.00 -23.38 0.89
N THR A 26 -6.93 -22.85 1.70
CA THR A 26 -8.37 -23.06 1.48
C THR A 26 -8.85 -22.38 0.21
N VAL A 27 -8.42 -21.15 -0.08
CA VAL A 27 -8.75 -20.48 -1.36
C VAL A 27 -8.20 -21.28 -2.53
N PHE A 28 -6.99 -21.81 -2.42
CA PHE A 28 -6.38 -22.64 -3.46
C PHE A 28 -7.15 -23.94 -3.68
N THR A 29 -7.52 -24.64 -2.61
CA THR A 29 -8.26 -25.90 -2.74
C THR A 29 -9.66 -25.68 -3.30
N VAL A 30 -10.37 -24.65 -2.85
CA VAL A 30 -11.71 -24.30 -3.37
C VAL A 30 -11.63 -23.90 -4.84
N SER A 31 -10.64 -23.08 -5.23
CA SER A 31 -10.53 -22.58 -6.61
C SER A 31 -10.20 -23.68 -7.64
N PHE A 32 -9.48 -24.74 -7.24
CA PHE A 32 -9.03 -25.80 -8.15
C PHE A 32 -9.76 -27.14 -8.01
N PHE A 33 -10.27 -27.48 -6.82
CA PHE A 33 -10.85 -28.79 -6.54
C PHE A 33 -12.36 -28.77 -6.25
N SER A 34 -12.94 -27.62 -5.87
CA SER A 34 -14.38 -27.52 -5.58
C SER A 34 -15.19 -27.19 -6.84
N GLY A 35 -15.43 -28.20 -7.68
CA GLY A 35 -16.68 -28.45 -8.43
C GLY A 35 -17.24 -27.46 -9.47
N GLU A 36 -17.09 -26.14 -9.34
CA GLU A 36 -17.51 -25.17 -10.38
C GLU A 36 -16.42 -25.05 -11.44
N SER A 37 -16.39 -26.03 -12.34
CA SER A 37 -15.52 -26.06 -13.52
C SER A 37 -15.75 -24.81 -14.39
N GLY A 38 -15.02 -23.73 -14.11
CA GLY A 38 -15.06 -22.50 -14.90
C GLY A 38 -15.04 -21.19 -14.12
N ALA A 39 -15.29 -21.16 -12.80
CA ALA A 39 -15.34 -19.90 -12.04
C ALA A 39 -14.00 -19.13 -12.07
N PHE A 40 -12.88 -19.82 -11.79
CA PHE A 40 -11.55 -19.23 -11.86
C PHE A 40 -11.16 -18.81 -13.29
N GLN A 41 -11.54 -19.61 -14.28
CA GLN A 41 -11.29 -19.32 -15.70
C GLN A 41 -12.13 -18.14 -16.21
N HIS A 42 -13.34 -17.98 -15.68
CA HIS A 42 -14.21 -16.83 -15.95
C HIS A 42 -13.65 -15.56 -15.32
N LEU A 43 -13.14 -15.61 -14.08
CA LEU A 43 -12.46 -14.48 -13.44
C LEU A 43 -11.19 -14.07 -14.21
N LEU A 44 -10.38 -15.05 -14.63
CA LEU A 44 -9.16 -14.83 -15.43
C LEU A 44 -9.44 -14.18 -16.79
N SER A 45 -10.59 -14.47 -17.41
CA SER A 45 -10.93 -13.95 -18.73
C SER A 45 -11.68 -12.62 -18.71
N THR A 46 -12.28 -12.24 -17.57
CA THR A 46 -13.11 -11.03 -17.48
C THR A 46 -12.42 -9.92 -16.70
N VAL A 47 -12.17 -10.13 -15.42
CA VAL A 47 -11.86 -9.05 -14.47
C VAL A 47 -10.40 -9.03 -14.05
N LEU A 48 -9.75 -10.19 -13.94
CA LEU A 48 -8.37 -10.29 -13.44
C LEU A 48 -7.37 -9.48 -14.27
N PRO A 49 -7.39 -9.55 -15.63
CA PRO A 49 -6.47 -8.77 -16.46
C PRO A 49 -6.67 -7.27 -16.28
N GLY A 50 -7.93 -6.82 -16.18
CA GLY A 50 -8.28 -5.42 -15.95
C GLY A 50 -7.75 -4.92 -14.60
N TYR A 51 -8.02 -5.64 -13.51
CA TYR A 51 -7.53 -5.28 -12.19
C TYR A 51 -6.00 -5.30 -12.11
N PHE A 52 -5.35 -6.27 -12.75
CA PHE A 52 -3.90 -6.36 -12.81
C PHE A 52 -3.30 -5.12 -13.50
N ILE A 53 -3.82 -4.73 -14.66
CA ILE A 53 -3.32 -3.58 -15.41
C ILE A 53 -3.53 -2.28 -14.64
N VAL A 54 -4.71 -2.08 -14.05
CA VAL A 54 -5.02 -0.86 -13.26
C VAL A 54 -4.10 -0.78 -12.04
N THR A 55 -3.94 -1.88 -11.32
CA THR A 55 -3.06 -1.95 -10.14
C THR A 55 -1.60 -1.72 -10.52
N ALA A 56 -1.13 -2.32 -11.61
CA ALA A 56 0.24 -2.13 -12.11
C ALA A 56 0.50 -0.68 -12.51
N LYS A 57 -0.45 -0.03 -13.21
CA LYS A 57 -0.37 1.40 -13.57
C LYS A 57 -0.31 2.28 -12.32
N LEU A 58 -1.19 2.05 -11.35
CA LEU A 58 -1.21 2.78 -10.08
C LEU A 58 0.09 2.59 -9.30
N ALA A 59 0.55 1.35 -9.15
CA ALA A 59 1.78 1.03 -8.44
C ALA A 59 3.00 1.68 -9.09
N CYS A 60 3.08 1.67 -10.43
CA CYS A 60 4.14 2.33 -11.18
C CYS A 60 4.08 3.85 -11.00
N GLY A 61 2.90 4.47 -11.16
CA GLY A 61 2.73 5.91 -10.97
C GLY A 61 3.08 6.38 -9.56
N VAL A 62 2.58 5.67 -8.54
CA VAL A 62 2.91 5.96 -7.14
C VAL A 62 4.41 5.72 -6.88
N GLY A 63 4.98 4.61 -7.37
CA GLY A 63 6.40 4.30 -7.21
C GLY A 63 7.30 5.38 -7.81
N CYS A 64 7.03 5.82 -9.05
CA CYS A 64 7.73 6.93 -9.67
C CYS A 64 7.59 8.23 -8.87
N GLY A 65 6.38 8.56 -8.41
CA GLY A 65 6.14 9.74 -7.58
C GLY A 65 6.91 9.71 -6.25
N VAL A 66 6.95 8.56 -5.59
CA VAL A 66 7.69 8.36 -4.33
C VAL A 66 9.20 8.46 -4.56
N VAL A 67 9.74 7.92 -5.64
CA VAL A 67 11.16 8.07 -5.97
C VAL A 67 11.49 9.53 -6.24
N LEU A 68 10.70 10.21 -7.08
CA LEU A 68 10.97 11.58 -7.47
C LEU A 68 10.84 12.56 -6.31
N LEU A 69 9.77 12.47 -5.51
CA LEU A 69 9.50 13.40 -4.42
C LEU A 69 10.11 12.94 -3.10
N GLY A 70 9.96 11.67 -2.74
CA GLY A 70 10.45 11.11 -1.48
C GLY A 70 11.97 11.04 -1.42
N ALA A 71 12.63 10.52 -2.46
CA ALA A 71 14.09 10.44 -2.45
C ALA A 71 14.75 11.82 -2.53
N SER A 72 14.19 12.75 -3.33
CA SER A 72 14.72 14.12 -3.42
C SER A 72 14.57 14.89 -2.11
N THR A 73 13.40 14.82 -1.45
CA THR A 73 13.18 15.48 -0.15
C THR A 73 14.05 14.87 0.95
N ALA A 74 14.18 13.54 0.99
CA ALA A 74 15.08 12.86 1.93
C ALA A 74 16.55 13.27 1.71
N TRP A 75 16.99 13.37 0.45
CA TRP A 75 18.33 13.82 0.12
C TRP A 75 18.56 15.28 0.54
N LEU A 76 17.61 16.18 0.28
CA LEU A 76 17.72 17.59 0.67
C LEU A 76 17.83 17.77 2.19
N VAL A 77 17.02 17.07 2.98
CA VAL A 77 17.02 17.19 4.46
C VAL A 77 18.25 16.54 5.10
N THR A 78 18.93 15.64 4.40
CA THR A 78 20.14 14.97 4.90
C THR A 78 21.43 15.61 4.41
N ALA A 79 21.47 16.13 3.18
CA ALA A 79 22.66 16.69 2.55
C ALA A 79 22.85 18.20 2.80
N TYR A 80 21.80 18.95 3.13
CA TYR A 80 21.86 20.40 3.34
C TYR A 80 21.30 20.82 4.71
N ASP A 81 21.95 21.79 5.35
CA ASP A 81 21.45 22.45 6.56
C ASP A 81 20.78 23.78 6.18
N PHE A 82 19.45 23.77 6.18
CA PHE A 82 18.61 24.95 5.93
C PHE A 82 17.74 25.29 7.14
N PRO A 83 17.37 26.58 7.35
CA PRO A 83 16.49 26.97 8.45
C PRO A 83 15.12 26.31 8.28
N GLY A 84 14.76 25.41 9.20
CA GLY A 84 13.53 24.60 9.14
C GLY A 84 13.73 23.10 8.92
N ARG A 85 14.97 22.64 8.70
CA ARG A 85 15.33 21.21 8.52
C ARG A 85 14.72 20.28 9.58
N ALA A 86 14.77 20.68 10.86
CA ALA A 86 14.26 19.86 11.97
C ALA A 86 12.74 19.61 11.85
N VAL A 87 11.97 20.61 11.42
CA VAL A 87 10.52 20.49 11.23
C VAL A 87 10.22 19.55 10.08
N PHE A 88 10.88 19.70 8.93
CA PHE A 88 10.70 18.79 7.79
C PHE A 88 11.09 17.35 8.13
N ASN A 89 12.18 17.15 8.87
CA ASN A 89 12.60 15.82 9.32
C ASN A 89 11.52 15.12 10.17
N GLN A 90 10.82 15.87 11.03
CA GLN A 90 9.71 15.34 11.84
C GLN A 90 8.44 15.12 11.00
N LEU A 91 8.09 16.07 10.14
CA LEU A 91 6.89 15.98 9.30
C LEU A 91 6.95 14.82 8.30
N LEU A 92 8.12 14.53 7.74
CA LEU A 92 8.29 13.42 6.80
C LEU A 92 8.03 12.04 7.43
N ILE A 93 8.19 11.91 8.75
CA ILE A 93 7.92 10.66 9.48
C ILE A 93 6.44 10.57 9.87
N MET A 94 5.77 11.71 10.09
CA MET A 94 4.37 11.79 10.50
C MET A 94 3.38 10.94 9.65
N PRO A 95 3.43 10.92 8.30
CA PRO A 95 2.50 10.12 7.51
C PRO A 95 2.62 8.61 7.76
N MET A 96 3.79 8.11 8.20
CA MET A 96 3.94 6.68 8.56
C MET A 96 3.22 6.32 9.86
N ALA A 97 2.93 7.31 10.72
CA ALA A 97 2.18 7.09 11.96
C ALA A 97 0.65 7.07 11.72
N MET A 98 0.18 7.64 10.60
CA MET A 98 -1.24 7.68 10.29
C MET A 98 -1.70 6.39 9.60
N PRO A 99 -2.85 5.81 10.01
CA PRO A 99 -3.50 4.74 9.26
C PRO A 99 -3.80 5.18 7.81
N ALA A 100 -3.48 4.32 6.84
CA ALA A 100 -3.69 4.60 5.42
C ALA A 100 -5.14 4.99 5.08
N TYR A 101 -6.11 4.40 5.79
CA TYR A 101 -7.53 4.72 5.62
C TYR A 101 -7.86 6.17 5.98
N LEU A 102 -7.26 6.72 7.04
CA LEU A 102 -7.51 8.11 7.44
C LEU A 102 -6.95 9.09 6.41
N ILE A 103 -5.75 8.83 5.88
CA ILE A 103 -5.17 9.64 4.80
C ILE A 103 -6.09 9.65 3.58
N ALA A 104 -6.67 8.50 3.23
CA ALA A 104 -7.59 8.41 2.11
C ALA A 104 -8.87 9.25 2.32
N ILE A 105 -9.47 9.22 3.52
CA ILE A 105 -10.65 10.06 3.83
C ILE A 105 -10.28 11.54 3.73
N VAL A 106 -9.17 11.95 4.34
CA VAL A 106 -8.74 13.35 4.30
C VAL A 106 -8.54 13.80 2.86
N TYR A 107 -7.97 12.97 1.99
CA TYR A 107 -7.88 13.29 0.56
C TYR A 107 -9.23 13.36 -0.13
N ILE A 108 -10.16 12.44 0.15
CA ILE A 108 -11.52 12.52 -0.38
C ILE A 108 -12.15 13.85 0.02
N GLU A 109 -12.17 14.20 1.30
CA GLU A 109 -12.78 15.44 1.79
C GLU A 109 -12.10 16.71 1.25
N LEU A 110 -10.77 16.68 1.11
CA LEU A 110 -10.01 17.83 0.60
C LEU A 110 -10.26 18.06 -0.89
N LEU A 111 -10.26 16.98 -1.68
CA LEU A 111 -10.36 17.00 -3.15
C LEU A 111 -11.79 16.83 -3.66
N ASP A 112 -12.77 16.62 -2.79
CA ASP A 112 -14.18 16.51 -3.18
C ASP A 112 -14.67 17.79 -3.87
N PHE A 113 -15.77 17.67 -4.60
CA PHE A 113 -16.35 18.78 -5.35
C PHE A 113 -16.77 19.97 -4.46
N ALA A 114 -17.26 19.68 -3.26
CA ALA A 114 -17.54 20.67 -2.21
C ALA A 114 -16.37 20.88 -1.26
N GLY A 115 -15.25 20.19 -1.49
CA GLY A 115 -14.05 20.27 -0.68
C GLY A 115 -13.42 21.67 -0.71
N PRO A 116 -12.63 22.02 0.31
CA PRO A 116 -12.04 23.35 0.44
C PRO A 116 -11.09 23.67 -0.72
N LEU A 117 -10.37 22.68 -1.26
CA LEU A 117 -9.43 22.90 -2.38
C LEU A 117 -10.18 23.23 -3.67
N GLN A 118 -11.16 22.41 -4.04
CA GLN A 118 -11.95 22.67 -5.26
C GLN A 118 -12.76 23.96 -5.14
N SER A 119 -13.34 24.24 -3.98
CA SER A 119 -14.09 25.48 -3.73
C SER A 119 -13.19 26.72 -3.82
N ALA A 120 -11.97 26.65 -3.28
CA ALA A 120 -10.99 27.73 -3.39
C ALA A 120 -10.58 27.98 -4.84
N LEU A 121 -10.25 26.91 -5.59
CA LEU A 121 -9.95 26.99 -7.02
C LEU A 121 -11.12 27.62 -7.80
N ARG A 122 -12.35 27.18 -7.52
CA ARG A 122 -13.56 27.71 -8.15
C ARG A 122 -13.74 29.20 -7.88
N THR A 123 -13.51 29.63 -6.64
CA THR A 123 -13.62 31.04 -6.25
C THR A 123 -12.59 31.91 -6.98
N VAL A 124 -11.38 31.40 -7.20
CA VAL A 124 -10.30 32.12 -7.87
C VAL A 124 -10.46 32.15 -9.38
N PHE A 125 -10.86 31.04 -10.00
CA PHE A 125 -10.90 30.89 -11.46
C PHE A 125 -12.30 31.08 -12.07
N GLY A 126 -13.37 31.07 -11.26
CA GLY A 126 -14.72 31.49 -11.66
C GLY A 126 -15.53 30.50 -12.52
N TRP A 127 -15.20 29.21 -12.52
CA TRP A 127 -16.05 28.15 -13.10
C TRP A 127 -17.01 27.53 -12.08
#